data_AF-A0A382UZ77-F1
#
_entry.id   AF-A0A382UZ77-F1
#
_cell.length_a   1.000
_cell.length_b   1.000
_cell.length_c   1.000
_cell.angle_alpha   90.00
_cell.angle_beta   90.00
_cell.angle_gamma   90.00
#
_symmetry.space_group_name_H-M   'P 1'
#
loop_
_entity.id
_entity.type
_entity.pdbx_description
1 polymer ?
#
loop_
_entity_poly.entity_id
_entity_poly.type
_entity_poly.pdbx_seq_one_letter_code
_entity_poly.pdbx_strand_id
1 'polypeptide(L)' 'MNIEVKNTEKPINYTESMKILEKRVQDVFLEKKNELLWILEHKTVYTGGTSSNQKDLIDKNLLILKTNRG' A
#
# COMPACT_ATOMS: atom_id res chain seq x y z
N MET A 1 -5.35 5.59 -23.17
CA MET A 1 -4.86 5.14 -21.85
C MET A 1 -6.07 4.60 -21.11
N ASN A 2 -6.18 3.29 -20.96
CA ASN A 2 -7.33 2.65 -20.29
C ASN A 2 -6.88 2.21 -18.90
N ILE A 3 -7.44 2.81 -17.86
CA ILE A 3 -7.15 2.49 -16.46
C ILE A 3 -8.28 1.61 -15.93
N GLU A 4 -7.94 0.48 -15.32
CA GLU A 4 -8.88 -0.35 -14.57
C GLU A 4 -9.19 0.34 -13.23
N VAL A 5 -10.48 0.44 -12.88
CA VAL A 5 -10.90 1.02 -11.59
C VAL A 5 -11.50 -0.10 -10.73
N LYS A 6 -10.97 -0.26 -9.52
CA LYS A 6 -11.46 -1.21 -8.53
C LYS A 6 -11.85 -0.48 -7.25
N ASN A 7 -13.01 -0.81 -6.70
CA ASN A 7 -13.45 -0.36 -5.38
C ASN A 7 -13.61 -1.58 -4.46
N THR A 8 -13.03 -1.54 -3.25
CA THR A 8 -13.20 -2.58 -2.23
C THR A 8 -14.03 -2.03 -1.08
N GLU A 9 -15.19 -2.63 -0.83
CA GLU A 9 -16.12 -2.17 0.22
C GLU A 9 -15.68 -2.48 1.66
N LYS A 10 -14.85 -3.51 1.86
CA LYS A 10 -14.41 -3.95 3.19
C LYS A 10 -12.93 -3.64 3.43
N PRO A 11 -12.53 -3.24 4.65
CA PRO A 11 -11.14 -2.98 4.96
C PRO A 11 -10.23 -4.19 4.71
N ILE A 12 -9.13 -3.97 4.00
CA ILE A 12 -8.12 -4.97 3.66
C ILE A 12 -6.86 -4.81 4.51
N ASN A 13 -6.14 -5.90 4.75
CA ASN A 13 -4.83 -5.83 5.39
C ASN A 13 -3.81 -5.12 4.48
N TYR A 14 -3.04 -4.19 5.03
CA TYR A 14 -2.05 -3.38 4.30
C TYR A 14 -0.99 -4.24 3.59
N THR A 15 -0.43 -5.24 4.26
CA THR A 15 0.62 -6.09 3.68
C THR A 15 0.10 -6.90 2.49
N GLU A 16 -1.15 -7.39 2.57
CA GLU A 16 -1.77 -8.13 1.48
C GLU A 16 -2.08 -7.22 0.27
N SER A 17 -2.58 -6.00 0.50
CA SER A 17 -2.77 -5.05 -0.60
C SER A 17 -1.46 -4.65 -1.27
N MET A 18 -0.38 -4.49 -0.50
CA MET A 18 0.93 -4.17 -1.07
C MET A 18 1.45 -5.27 -1.99
N LYS A 19 1.32 -6.55 -1.61
CA LYS A 19 1.68 -7.69 -2.49
C LYS A 19 0.90 -7.67 -3.81
N ILE A 20 -0.40 -7.31 -3.75
CA ILE A 20 -1.25 -7.20 -4.95
C ILE A 20 -0.77 -6.04 -5.83
N LEU A 21 -0.46 -4.89 -5.24
CA LEU A 21 0.03 -3.72 -5.97
C LEU A 21 1.41 -3.96 -6.60
N GLU A 22 2.33 -4.59 -5.86
CA GLU A 22 3.66 -4.96 -6.39
C GLU A 22 3.55 -5.93 -7.58
N LYS A 23 2.69 -6.94 -7.46
CA LYS A 23 2.38 -7.83 -8.59
C LYS A 23 1.77 -7.06 -9.76
N ARG A 24 0.83 -6.14 -9.49
CA ARG A 24 0.21 -5.31 -10.54
C ARG A 24 1.25 -4.49 -11.29
N VAL A 25 2.23 -3.90 -10.60
CA VAL A 25 3.32 -3.15 -11.25
C VAL A 25 4.09 -4.04 -12.23
N GLN A 26 4.42 -5.27 -11.82
CA GLN A 26 5.10 -6.22 -12.70
C GLN A 26 4.24 -6.63 -13.90
N ASP A 27 2.95 -6.88 -13.68
CA ASP A 27 2.03 -7.27 -14.75
C ASP A 27 1.78 -6.10 -15.74
N VAL A 28 1.80 -4.85 -15.27
CA VAL A 28 1.72 -3.64 -16.13
C VAL A 28 3.01 -3.45 -16.91
N PHE A 29 4.17 -3.58 -16.25
CA PHE A 29 5.48 -3.47 -16.90
C PHE A 29 5.66 -4.51 -18.03
N LEU A 30 5.13 -5.72 -17.84
CA LEU A 30 5.15 -6.79 -18.84
C LEU A 30 3.98 -6.73 -19.84
N GLU A 31 3.20 -5.65 -19.86
CA GLU A 31 2.03 -5.46 -20.74
C GLU A 31 0.95 -6.56 -20.62
N LYS A 32 0.89 -7.28 -19.50
CA LYS A 32 -0.10 -8.35 -19.24
C LYS A 32 -1.40 -7.82 -18.65
N LYS A 33 -1.37 -6.63 -18.04
CA LYS A 33 -2.51 -5.98 -17.39
C LYS A 33 -2.47 -4.47 -17.62
N ASN A 34 -3.65 -3.86 -17.60
CA ASN A 34 -3.77 -2.41 -17.60
C ASN A 34 -3.37 -1.81 -16.24
N GLU A 35 -3.05 -0.52 -16.26
CA GLU A 35 -2.90 0.29 -15.05
C GLU A 35 -4.14 0.19 -14.15
N LEU A 36 -3.95 0.38 -12.84
CA LEU A 36 -4.98 0.20 -11.83
C LEU A 36 -5.12 1.44 -10.95
N LEU A 37 -6.33 1.97 -10.85
CA LEU A 37 -6.77 2.81 -9.75
C LEU A 37 -7.55 1.96 -8.75
N TRP A 38 -7.04 1.84 -7.53
CA TRP A 38 -7.68 1.03 -6.48
C TRP A 38 -8.10 1.88 -5.29
N ILE A 39 -9.41 1.97 -5.07
CA ILE A 39 -10.03 2.64 -3.93
C ILE A 39 -10.33 1.58 -2.87
N LEU A 40 -9.82 1.77 -1.66
CA LEU A 40 -9.94 0.82 -0.56
C LEU A 40 -9.72 1.50 0.80
N GLU A 41 -10.02 0.77 1.86
CA GLU A 41 -9.67 1.10 3.23
C GLU A 41 -8.79 0.02 3.86
N HIS A 42 -8.00 0.38 4.86
CA HIS A 42 -7.19 -0.57 5.62
C HIS A 42 -7.75 -0.81 7.02
N LYS A 43 -7.55 -2.02 7.53
CA LYS A 43 -7.61 -2.26 8.98
C LYS A 43 -6.58 -1.36 9.68
N THR A 44 -6.79 -1.02 10.94
CA THR A 44 -5.90 -0.17 11.74
C THR A 44 -4.44 -0.60 11.58
N VAL A 45 -3.62 0.33 11.10
CA VAL A 45 -2.20 0.11 10.81
C VAL A 45 -1.48 1.44 10.89
N TYR A 46 -0.28 1.43 11.47
CA TYR A 46 0.64 2.56 11.39
C TYR A 46 1.79 2.20 10.46
N THR A 47 2.10 3.11 9.54
CA THR A 47 3.14 2.90 8.53
C THR A 47 4.14 4.05 8.56
N GLY A 48 5.42 3.73 8.42
CA GLY A 48 6.52 4.70 8.35
C GLY A 48 7.14 4.69 6.95
N GLY A 49 7.25 5.86 6.31
CA GLY A 49 7.93 6.02 5.03
C GLY A 49 9.46 5.91 5.15
N THR A 50 10.16 6.05 4.04
CA THR A 50 11.63 5.97 3.99
C THR A 50 12.30 7.06 4.83
N SER A 51 11.66 8.22 4.93
CA SER A 51 12.09 9.36 5.74
C SER A 51 11.65 9.30 7.21
N SER A 52 10.85 8.29 7.60
CA SER A 52 10.30 8.22 8.96
C SER A 52 11.37 7.93 10.02
N ASN A 53 11.31 8.66 11.12
CA ASN A 53 12.23 8.51 12.24
C ASN A 53 11.48 8.04 13.50
N GLN A 54 11.99 6.99 14.13
CA GLN A 54 11.41 6.44 15.35
C GLN A 54 11.45 7.43 16.53
N LYS A 55 12.36 8.41 16.50
CA LYS A 55 12.45 9.46 17.52
C LYS A 55 11.25 10.40 17.53
N ASP A 56 10.50 10.49 16.43
CA ASP A 56 9.34 11.38 16.30
C ASP A 56 8.07 10.76 16.90
N LEU A 57 8.12 9.47 17.28
CA LEU A 57 7.00 8.77 17.90
C LEU A 57 6.81 9.22 19.35
N ILE A 58 5.60 9.69 19.66
CA ILE A 58 5.16 9.97 21.04
C ILE A 58 5.14 8.66 21.84
N ASP A 59 4.50 7.62 21.30
CA ASP A 59 4.53 6.27 21.86
C ASP A 59 5.55 5.39 21.11
N LYS A 60 6.63 5.03 21.80
CA LYS A 60 7.71 4.21 21.24
C LYS A 60 7.37 2.73 21.17
N ASN A 61 6.30 2.28 21.83
CA ASN A 61 5.82 0.90 21.78
C ASN A 61 4.88 0.66 20.59
N LEU A 62 4.54 1.72 19.84
CA LEU A 62 3.66 1.61 18.69
C LEU A 62 4.31 0.74 17.60
N LEU A 63 3.59 -0.27 17.13
CA LEU A 63 4.06 -1.13 16.05
C LEU A 63 3.91 -0.39 14.71
N ILE A 64 5.04 0.05 14.16
CA ILE A 64 5.11 0.73 12.87
C ILE A 64 5.61 -0.23 11.79
N LEU A 65 4.83 -0.40 10.73
CA LEU A 65 5.28 -1.09 9.52
C LEU A 65 6.15 -0.12 8.69
N LYS A 66 7.42 -0.47 8.48
CA LYS A 66 8.29 0.27 7.55
C LYS A 66 7.86 0.01 6.11
N THR A 67 7.91 1.06 5.31
CA THR A 67 7.48 1.07 3.92
C THR A 67 8.49 1.80 3.06
N ASN A 68 8.40 1.62 1.74
CA ASN A 68 9.28 2.25 0.75
C ASN A 68 8.69 3.53 0.13
N ARG A 69 7.52 3.98 0.60
CA ARG A 69 6.94 5.28 0.23
C ARG A 69 7.74 6.42 0.88
N GLY A 70 7.85 7.55 0.17
CA GLY A 70 8.59 8.75 0.59
C GLY A 70 8.14 9.31 1.93
#